data_AF-A0A3C1RYG8-F1
#
_entry.id   AF-A0A3C1RYG8-F1
#
_cell.length_a   1.000
_cell.length_b   1.000
_cell.length_c   1.000
_cell.angle_alpha   90.00
_cell.angle_beta   90.00
_cell.angle_gamma   90.00
#
_symmetry.space_group_name_H-M   'P 1'
#
loop_
_entity.id
_entity.type
_entity.pdbx_description
1 polymer ?
#
loop_
_entity_poly.entity_id
_entity_poly.type
_entity_poly.pdbx_seq_one_letter_code
_entity_poly.pdbx_strand_id
1 'polypeptide(L)'
;MQLYIKTPRQDRIEIGSKVRVKKKESVFRKTDPIFSSIWSDTIHEITSIDKTSFPIIYYVNNMNRGFYSFQLQLVLDSTPIMNTTLSEKIEVVGIQHENSFLRNKKIIPSRHEISYIIKKDGETDTVKAPDLLLYKKLFGNDILTYSSFFQQPENISYVI
;
A
#
# COMPACT_ATOMS: atom_id res chain seq x y z
N MET A 1 4.45 -10.84 -24.72
CA MET A 1 4.17 -11.23 -23.32
C MET A 1 3.38 -10.09 -22.69
N GLN A 2 2.04 -10.20 -22.67
CA GLN A 2 1.16 -9.13 -22.18
C GLN A 2 0.88 -9.37 -20.69
N LEU A 3 1.43 -8.52 -19.83
CA LEU A 3 1.05 -8.43 -18.42
C LEU A 3 -0.23 -7.58 -18.33
N TYR A 4 -1.38 -8.21 -18.55
CA TYR A 4 -2.64 -7.63 -18.09
C TYR A 4 -2.79 -7.98 -16.61
N ILE A 5 -2.47 -7.02 -15.73
CA ILE A 5 -2.97 -7.06 -14.36
C ILE A 5 -4.48 -6.89 -14.49
N LYS A 6 -5.20 -7.99 -14.34
CA LYS A 6 -6.65 -8.01 -14.28
C LYS A 6 -7.03 -7.23 -13.02
N THR A 7 -7.43 -5.96 -13.16
CA THR A 7 -8.03 -5.22 -12.05
C THR A 7 -9.16 -6.09 -11.51
N PRO A 8 -9.18 -6.44 -10.21
CA PRO A 8 -10.27 -7.26 -9.68
C PRO A 8 -11.57 -6.55 -10.02
N ARG A 9 -12.52 -7.32 -10.58
CA ARG A 9 -13.89 -6.85 -10.78
C ARG A 9 -14.35 -6.31 -9.44
N GLN A 10 -14.96 -5.13 -9.40
CA GLN A 10 -15.61 -4.57 -8.21
C GLN A 10 -16.25 -5.72 -7.42
N ASP A 11 -15.66 -6.01 -6.26
CA ASP A 11 -15.99 -7.19 -5.49
C ASP A 11 -17.50 -7.18 -5.24
N ARG A 12 -18.17 -8.29 -5.59
CA ARG A 12 -19.61 -8.41 -5.40
C ARG A 12 -19.87 -8.34 -3.90
N ILE A 13 -20.59 -7.30 -3.48
CA ILE A 13 -21.04 -7.18 -2.08
C ILE A 13 -22.11 -8.25 -1.85
N GLU A 14 -21.80 -9.20 -0.98
CA GLU A 14 -22.67 -10.31 -0.59
C GLU A 14 -23.14 -10.16 0.87
N ILE A 15 -24.16 -10.91 1.25
CA ILE A 15 -24.61 -10.97 2.65
C ILE A 15 -23.45 -11.49 3.51
N GLY A 16 -23.20 -10.86 4.65
CA GLY A 16 -22.03 -11.14 5.50
C GLY A 16 -20.76 -10.37 5.13
N SER A 17 -20.76 -9.61 4.03
CA SER A 17 -19.62 -8.77 3.68
C SER A 17 -19.42 -7.64 4.69
N LYS A 18 -18.16 -7.39 5.09
CA LYS A 18 -17.77 -6.25 5.91
C LYS A 18 -17.58 -5.01 5.04
N VAL A 19 -18.25 -3.92 5.38
CA VAL A 19 -18.27 -2.69 4.59
C VAL A 19 -18.12 -1.45 5.47
N ARG A 20 -17.56 -0.38 4.90
CA ARG A 20 -17.64 0.98 5.43
C ARG A 20 -18.69 1.77 4.66
N VAL A 21 -19.37 2.67 5.34
CA VAL A 21 -20.44 3.50 4.77
C VAL A 21 -19.89 4.88 4.44
N LYS A 22 -20.28 5.44 3.30
CA LYS A 22 -19.91 6.82 2.94
C LYS A 22 -20.46 7.81 3.98
N LYS A 23 -19.60 8.66 4.55
CA LYS A 23 -20.04 9.74 5.45
C LYS A 23 -20.95 10.69 4.67
N LYS A 24 -22.07 11.09 5.27
CA LYS A 24 -22.90 12.18 4.70
C LYS A 24 -22.04 13.43 4.79
N GLU A 25 -21.73 14.06 3.65
CA GLU A 25 -20.91 15.27 3.62
C GLU A 25 -21.46 16.27 4.64
N SER A 26 -20.69 16.51 5.70
CA SER A 26 -20.91 17.69 6.53
C SER A 26 -20.55 18.88 5.65
N VAL A 27 -21.36 19.94 5.72
CA VAL A 27 -21.07 21.23 5.08
C VAL A 27 -19.58 21.52 5.19
N PHE A 28 -18.87 21.61 4.06
CA PHE A 28 -17.42 21.87 4.04
C PHE A 28 -17.11 23.08 4.93
N ARG A 29 -16.37 22.86 6.02
CA ARG A 29 -15.89 23.95 6.86
C ARG A 29 -14.45 24.25 6.51
N LYS A 30 -14.06 25.53 6.52
CA LYS A 30 -12.67 25.96 6.29
C LYS A 30 -11.67 25.35 7.28
N THR A 31 -12.17 24.87 8.43
CA THR A 31 -11.40 24.22 9.48
C THR A 31 -11.20 22.72 9.27
N ASP A 32 -11.94 22.12 8.33
CA ASP A 32 -11.82 20.68 8.10
C ASP A 32 -10.49 20.39 7.41
N PRO A 33 -9.81 19.29 7.78
CA PRO A 33 -8.55 18.93 7.15
C PRO A 33 -8.77 18.68 5.65
N ILE A 34 -7.79 19.10 4.84
CA ILE A 34 -7.78 18.96 3.36
C ILE A 34 -8.05 17.51 2.92
N PHE A 35 -7.74 16.53 3.79
CA PHE A 35 -7.89 15.09 3.53
C PHE A 35 -8.78 14.39 4.57
N SER A 36 -9.98 14.90 4.86
CA SER A 36 -10.94 14.13 5.67
C SER A 36 -11.36 12.84 4.95
N SER A 37 -11.36 11.71 5.66
CA SER A 37 -11.80 10.43 5.09
C SER A 37 -13.28 10.49 4.72
N ILE A 38 -13.59 10.14 3.47
CA ILE A 38 -14.95 10.10 2.91
C ILE A 38 -15.78 8.95 3.52
N TRP A 39 -15.13 7.96 4.13
CA TRP A 39 -15.75 6.73 4.63
C TRP A 39 -15.83 6.71 6.16
N SER A 40 -16.85 6.03 6.71
CA SER A 40 -17.03 5.80 8.15
C SER A 40 -15.86 5.01 8.72
N ASP A 41 -15.46 5.34 9.94
CA ASP A 41 -14.43 4.58 10.66
C ASP A 41 -15.01 3.26 11.20
N THR A 42 -16.34 3.21 11.40
CA THR A 42 -17.09 2.01 11.78
C THR A 42 -17.22 1.03 10.61
N ILE A 43 -16.95 -0.24 10.90
CA ILE A 43 -17.17 -1.36 10.00
C ILE A 43 -18.55 -1.94 10.29
N HIS A 44 -19.33 -2.14 9.23
CA HIS A 44 -20.66 -2.73 9.27
C HIS A 44 -20.68 -4.03 8.50
N GLU A 45 -21.65 -4.88 8.79
CA GLU A 45 -21.88 -6.14 8.08
C GLU A 45 -23.19 -6.08 7.30
N ILE A 46 -23.18 -6.58 6.06
CA ILE A 46 -24.38 -6.64 5.22
C ILE A 46 -25.32 -7.72 5.75
N THR A 47 -26.51 -7.31 6.22
CA THR A 47 -27.52 -8.22 6.77
C THR A 47 -28.49 -8.72 5.70
N SER A 48 -28.83 -7.89 4.72
CA SER A 48 -29.74 -8.28 3.64
C SER A 48 -29.53 -7.43 2.38
N ILE A 49 -29.94 -7.99 1.25
CA ILE A 49 -29.84 -7.35 -0.07
C ILE A 49 -31.20 -7.47 -0.76
N ASP A 50 -31.82 -6.32 -1.05
CA ASP A 50 -33.03 -6.24 -1.85
C ASP A 50 -32.67 -6.05 -3.33
N LYS A 51 -33.02 -7.06 -4.13
CA LYS A 51 -32.78 -7.11 -5.59
C LYS A 51 -34.06 -6.98 -6.40
N THR A 52 -35.19 -6.69 -5.76
CA THR A 52 -36.49 -6.60 -6.44
C THR A 52 -36.59 -5.38 -7.35
N SER A 53 -35.87 -4.31 -7.03
CA SER A 53 -35.82 -3.06 -7.79
C SER A 53 -34.37 -2.63 -8.04
N PHE A 54 -34.16 -1.88 -9.13
CA PHE A 54 -32.88 -1.26 -9.45
C PHE A 54 -32.93 0.24 -9.16
N PRO A 55 -31.91 0.84 -8.50
CA PRO A 55 -30.66 0.22 -8.02
C PRO A 55 -30.82 -0.70 -6.79
N ILE A 56 -29.99 -1.74 -6.72
CA ILE A 56 -29.96 -2.72 -5.62
C ILE A 56 -29.75 -2.02 -4.27
N ILE A 57 -30.57 -2.38 -3.28
CA ILE A 57 -30.52 -1.81 -1.93
C ILE A 57 -29.88 -2.81 -0.97
N TYR A 58 -28.92 -2.35 -0.20
CA TYR A 58 -28.17 -3.11 0.79
C TYR A 58 -28.53 -2.61 2.19
N TYR A 59 -28.78 -3.54 3.11
CA TYR A 59 -29.00 -3.22 4.52
C TYR A 59 -27.81 -3.70 5.34
N VAL A 60 -27.39 -2.88 6.29
CA VAL A 60 -26.23 -3.14 7.15
C VAL A 60 -26.65 -3.21 8.62
N ASN A 61 -25.89 -3.95 9.42
CA ASN A 61 -26.13 -4.06 10.85
C ASN A 61 -26.09 -2.68 11.55
N ASN A 62 -26.92 -2.54 12.58
CA ASN A 62 -27.02 -1.33 13.41
C ASN A 62 -27.44 -0.05 12.66
N MET A 63 -28.03 -0.16 11.47
CA MET A 63 -28.59 0.96 10.72
C MET A 63 -29.96 0.63 10.13
N ASN A 64 -30.97 1.46 10.42
CA ASN A 64 -32.35 1.27 9.94
C ASN A 64 -32.60 1.84 8.53
N ARG A 65 -31.56 2.03 7.72
CA ARG A 65 -31.68 2.59 6.36
C ARG A 65 -30.97 1.72 5.33
N GLY A 66 -31.50 1.69 4.12
CA GLY A 66 -30.88 1.06 2.97
C GLY A 66 -29.79 1.92 2.34
N PHE A 67 -28.82 1.27 1.72
CA PHE A 67 -27.67 1.86 1.04
C PHE A 67 -27.55 1.35 -0.38
N TYR A 68 -27.00 2.17 -1.27
CA TYR A 68 -26.62 1.73 -2.61
C TYR A 68 -25.15 1.29 -2.64
N SER A 69 -24.78 0.47 -3.63
CA SER A 69 -23.41 -0.05 -3.77
C SER A 69 -22.33 1.04 -3.78
N PHE A 70 -22.59 2.17 -4.43
CA PHE A 70 -21.63 3.31 -4.49
C PHE A 70 -21.48 4.06 -3.15
N GLN A 71 -22.34 3.78 -2.17
CA GLN A 71 -22.26 4.32 -0.82
C GLN A 71 -21.56 3.37 0.16
N LEU A 72 -21.09 2.22 -0.33
CA LEU A 72 -20.44 1.17 0.44
C LEU A 72 -19.03 0.93 -0.10
N GLN A 73 -18.08 0.77 0.81
CA GLN A 73 -16.72 0.35 0.49
C GLN A 73 -16.49 -1.01 1.14
N LEU A 74 -16.20 -2.04 0.35
CA LEU A 74 -15.84 -3.35 0.89
C LEU A 74 -14.55 -3.24 1.70
N VAL A 75 -14.59 -3.72 2.93
CA VAL A 75 -13.40 -3.96 3.73
C VAL A 75 -13.03 -5.40 3.44
N LEU A 76 -12.14 -5.58 2.46
CA LEU A 76 -11.37 -6.82 2.41
C LEU A 76 -10.71 -6.94 3.77
N ASP A 77 -10.79 -8.11 4.42
CA ASP A 77 -9.91 -8.41 5.54
C ASP A 77 -8.49 -8.33 4.94
N SER A 78 -7.93 -7.11 4.89
CA SER A 78 -6.51 -6.93 4.84
C SER A 78 -6.07 -7.70 6.07
N THR A 79 -5.44 -8.85 5.83
CA THR A 79 -4.63 -9.53 6.82
C THR A 79 -4.08 -8.45 7.74
N PRO A 80 -4.27 -8.55 9.08
CA PRO A 80 -3.58 -7.60 9.95
C PRO A 80 -2.18 -7.51 9.40
N ILE A 81 -1.68 -6.29 9.15
CA ILE A 81 -0.24 -6.11 9.01
C ILE A 81 0.24 -6.79 10.28
N MET A 82 0.67 -8.04 10.16
CA MET A 82 1.20 -8.74 11.28
C MET A 82 2.32 -7.78 11.63
N ASN A 83 2.25 -7.22 12.83
CA ASN A 83 3.47 -6.90 13.53
C ASN A 83 4.12 -8.27 13.75
N THR A 84 4.56 -8.91 12.66
CA THR A 84 5.49 -9.99 12.67
C THR A 84 6.63 -9.32 13.38
N THR A 85 6.86 -9.75 14.60
CA THR A 85 8.13 -9.64 15.27
C THR A 85 9.12 -10.44 14.41
N LEU A 86 9.38 -9.96 13.20
CA LEU A 86 10.47 -10.37 12.35
C LEU A 86 11.69 -9.85 13.09
N SER A 87 12.29 -10.75 13.87
CA SER A 87 13.59 -10.55 14.48
C SER A 87 14.69 -10.35 13.42
N GLU A 88 14.38 -10.59 12.15
CA GLU A 88 15.30 -10.48 11.02
C GLU A 88 15.35 -9.03 10.53
N LYS A 89 16.38 -8.31 11.00
CA LYS A 89 16.74 -7.01 10.46
C LYS A 89 17.40 -7.19 9.10
N ILE A 90 17.04 -6.34 8.16
CA ILE A 90 17.66 -6.28 6.84
C ILE A 90 18.85 -5.33 6.94
N GLU A 91 20.06 -5.84 6.70
CA GLU A 91 21.26 -5.00 6.67
C GLU A 91 21.49 -4.46 5.26
N VAL A 92 21.44 -3.14 5.09
CA VAL A 92 21.81 -2.47 3.84
C VAL A 92 23.33 -2.32 3.83
N VAL A 93 23.99 -3.10 2.98
CA VAL A 93 25.45 -3.24 2.95
C VAL A 93 26.10 -2.17 2.07
N GLY A 94 25.44 -1.78 0.97
CA GLY A 94 25.98 -0.79 0.05
C GLY A 94 25.03 -0.43 -1.08
N ILE A 95 25.54 0.34 -2.04
CA ILE A 95 24.82 0.77 -3.24
C ILE A 95 25.58 0.35 -4.49
N GLN A 96 24.83 0.09 -5.56
CA GLN A 96 25.35 -0.16 -6.89
C GLN A 96 24.70 0.82 -7.86
N HIS A 97 25.53 1.50 -8.65
CA HIS A 97 25.06 2.38 -9.71
C HIS A 97 24.92 1.56 -10.98
N GLU A 98 23.68 1.37 -11.42
CA GLU A 98 23.39 0.79 -12.72
C GLU A 98 23.35 1.90 -13.77
N ASN A 99 24.25 1.79 -14.73
CA ASN A 99 24.23 2.64 -15.91
C ASN A 99 23.24 2.08 -16.92
N SER A 100 22.28 2.91 -17.32
CA SER A 100 21.42 2.58 -18.44
C SER A 100 22.18 2.77 -19.76
N PHE A 101 22.19 1.72 -20.59
CA PHE A 101 22.83 1.75 -21.90
C PHE A 101 21.78 1.85 -23.01
N LEU A 102 22.04 2.69 -24.00
CA LEU A 102 21.34 2.67 -25.29
C LEU A 102 21.64 1.38 -26.05
N ARG A 103 20.83 1.05 -27.05
CA ARG A 103 21.04 -0.14 -27.91
C ARG A 103 22.43 -0.18 -28.58
N ASN A 104 23.06 0.99 -28.75
CA ASN A 104 24.43 1.13 -29.27
C ASN A 104 25.52 1.09 -28.19
N LYS A 105 25.20 0.61 -26.98
CA LYS A 105 26.08 0.54 -25.80
C LYS A 105 26.61 1.90 -25.30
N LYS A 106 26.05 3.03 -25.73
CA LYS A 106 26.36 4.33 -25.13
C LYS A 106 25.61 4.50 -23.82
N ILE A 107 26.30 5.00 -22.79
CA ILE A 107 25.72 5.30 -21.49
C ILE A 107 24.76 6.49 -21.64
N ILE A 108 23.59 6.42 -20.99
CA ILE A 108 22.66 7.53 -20.87
C ILE A 108 23.03 8.30 -19.59
N PRO A 109 23.66 9.48 -19.68
CA PRO A 109 24.19 10.19 -18.52
C PRO A 109 23.10 10.70 -17.55
N SER A 110 21.82 10.71 -17.95
CA SER A 110 20.74 11.26 -17.13
C SER A 110 19.95 10.23 -16.31
N ARG A 111 20.22 8.92 -16.47
CA ARG A 111 19.53 7.85 -15.73
C ARG A 111 20.55 6.88 -15.12
N HIS A 112 21.13 7.32 -14.00
CA HIS A 112 21.76 6.41 -13.04
C HIS A 112 20.65 5.81 -12.20
N GLU A 113 20.36 4.52 -12.41
CA GLU A 113 19.49 3.78 -11.49
C GLU A 113 20.33 3.33 -10.31
N ILE A 114 19.86 3.60 -9.09
CA ILE A 114 20.54 3.19 -7.86
C ILE A 114 19.85 1.92 -7.37
N SER A 115 20.63 0.85 -7.25
CA SER A 115 20.25 -0.36 -6.55
C SER A 115 21.01 -0.47 -5.24
N TYR A 116 20.42 -1.15 -4.27
CA TYR A 116 20.94 -1.36 -2.93
C TYR A 116 21.27 -2.82 -2.75
N ILE A 117 22.42 -3.09 -2.15
CA ILE A 117 22.82 -4.45 -1.76
C ILE A 117 22.34 -4.65 -0.33
N ILE A 118 21.41 -5.56 -0.15
CA ILE A 118 20.89 -5.94 1.16
C ILE A 118 21.41 -7.32 1.55
N LYS A 119 21.55 -7.54 2.85
CA LYS A 119 21.82 -8.83 3.44
C LYS A 119 20.64 -9.23 4.30
N LYS A 120 20.00 -10.34 3.93
CA LYS A 120 18.87 -10.94 4.65
C LYS A 120 19.15 -12.42 4.80
N ASP A 121 19.02 -12.95 6.02
CA ASP A 121 19.19 -14.38 6.33
C ASP A 121 20.54 -14.97 5.88
N GLY A 122 21.58 -14.12 5.80
CA GLY A 122 22.91 -14.50 5.35
C GLY A 122 23.13 -14.45 3.83
N GLU A 123 22.07 -14.28 3.04
CA GLU A 123 22.12 -14.11 1.59
C GLU A 123 22.20 -12.62 1.22
N THR A 124 22.91 -12.33 0.14
CA THR A 124 23.06 -10.97 -0.40
C THR A 124 22.20 -10.82 -1.65
N ASP A 125 21.26 -9.87 -1.59
CA ASP A 125 20.35 -9.55 -2.69
C ASP A 125 20.50 -8.10 -3.14
N THR A 126 20.19 -7.85 -4.41
CA THR A 126 20.18 -6.52 -4.99
C THR A 126 18.73 -6.07 -5.20
N VAL A 127 18.34 -4.98 -4.53
CA VAL A 127 16.97 -4.44 -4.56
C VAL A 127 16.94 -2.96 -4.93
N LYS A 128 15.81 -2.47 -5.43
CA LYS A 128 15.67 -1.05 -5.77
C LYS A 128 15.17 -0.23 -4.57
N ALA A 129 15.37 1.09 -4.62
CA ALA A 129 14.84 2.03 -3.63
C ALA A 129 13.33 1.85 -3.28
N PRO A 130 12.40 1.66 -4.24
CA PRO A 130 10.99 1.44 -3.92
C PRO A 130 10.74 0.18 -3.08
N ASP A 131 11.55 -0.87 -3.26
CA ASP A 131 11.41 -2.12 -2.52
C ASP A 131 11.86 -1.94 -1.07
N LEU A 132 12.94 -1.18 -0.83
CA LEU A 132 13.35 -0.78 0.52
C LEU A 132 12.28 0.06 1.24
N LEU A 133 11.67 1.00 0.53
CA LEU A 133 10.54 1.79 1.06
C LEU A 133 9.32 0.91 1.37
N LEU A 134 9.07 -0.11 0.55
CA LEU A 134 8.03 -1.09 0.79
C LEU A 134 8.32 -1.87 2.09
N TYR A 135 9.55 -2.37 2.26
CA TYR A 135 9.96 -3.05 3.49
C TYR A 135 9.77 -2.18 4.73
N LYS A 136 10.17 -0.91 4.67
CA LYS A 136 9.98 0.08 5.73
C LYS A 136 8.49 0.31 6.06
N LYS A 137 7.63 0.36 5.04
CA LYS A 137 6.17 0.53 5.23
C LYS A 137 5.50 -0.71 5.81
N LEU A 138 5.95 -1.90 5.43
CA LEU A 138 5.36 -3.16 5.86
C LEU A 138 5.80 -3.57 7.27
N PHE A 139 7.07 -3.39 7.59
CA PHE A 139 7.70 -3.91 8.82
C PHE A 139 8.11 -2.83 9.82
N GLY A 140 7.93 -1.55 9.48
CA GLY A 140 8.31 -0.42 10.31
C GLY A 140 9.72 0.11 10.03
N ASN A 141 10.08 1.24 10.66
CA ASN A 141 11.34 1.92 10.39
C ASN A 141 12.58 1.15 10.90
N ASP A 142 12.43 0.36 11.95
CA ASP A 142 13.54 -0.30 12.64
C ASP A 142 14.03 -1.58 11.93
N ILE A 143 13.38 -1.95 10.80
CA ILE A 143 13.72 -3.14 10.03
C ILE A 143 15.03 -2.98 9.23
N LEU A 144 15.37 -1.74 8.85
CA LEU A 144 16.56 -1.45 8.05
C LEU A 144 17.72 -1.02 8.96
N THR A 145 18.82 -1.75 8.90
CA THR A 145 20.09 -1.34 9.52
C THR A 145 21.12 -1.05 8.44
N TYR A 146 21.83 0.07 8.55
CA TYR A 146 22.84 0.46 7.57
C TYR A 146 24.23 0.05 8.04
N SER A 147 25.03 -0.50 7.12
CA SER A 147 26.41 -0.85 7.39
C SER A 147 27.28 0.42 7.57
N SER A 148 28.54 0.24 8.00
CA SER A 148 29.52 1.32 8.10
C SER A 148 29.78 2.05 6.78
N PHE A 149 29.41 1.47 5.64
CA PHE A 149 29.52 2.10 4.31
C PHE A 149 28.78 3.44 4.24
N PHE A 150 27.62 3.54 4.89
CA PHE A 150 26.76 4.73 4.87
C PHE A 150 27.19 5.81 5.88
N GLN A 151 28.20 5.54 6.72
CA GLN A 151 28.75 6.55 7.63
C GLN A 151 29.69 7.53 6.92
N GLN A 152 30.13 7.20 5.70
CA GLN A 152 30.98 8.07 4.89
C GLN A 152 30.16 9.24 4.33
N PRO A 153 30.67 10.48 4.34
CA PRO A 153 29.92 11.67 3.96
C PRO A 153 29.35 11.62 2.53
N GLU A 154 30.02 10.91 1.63
CA GLU A 154 29.60 10.71 0.24
C GLU A 154 28.33 9.82 0.14
N ASN A 155 28.13 8.92 1.11
CA ASN A 155 27.10 7.89 1.07
C ASN A 155 25.88 8.19 1.97
N ILE A 156 25.97 9.18 2.85
CA ILE A 156 24.87 9.57 3.77
C ILE A 156 23.59 9.92 3.00
N SER A 157 23.74 10.50 1.81
CA SER A 157 22.60 10.90 0.96
C SER A 157 21.75 9.72 0.46
N TYR A 158 22.26 8.49 0.55
CA TYR A 158 21.58 7.28 0.10
C TYR A 158 20.88 6.50 1.23
N VAL A 159 20.82 7.06 2.44
CA VAL A 159 20.03 6.49 3.55
C VAL A 159 18.54 6.82 3.34
N ILE A 160 17.65 5.85 3.55
CA ILE A 160 16.20 5.91 3.23
C ILE A 160 15.32 5.96 4.48
#